data_AF-A0A4Q3THP8-F1
#
_entry.id   AF-A0A4Q3THP8-F1
#
_cell.length_a   1.000
_cell.length_b   1.000
_cell.length_c   1.000
_cell.angle_alpha   90.00
_cell.angle_beta   90.00
_cell.angle_gamma   90.00
#
_symmetry.space_group_name_H-M   'P 1'
#
loop_
_entity.id
_entity.type
_entity.pdbx_description
1 polymer ?
#
loop_
_entity_poly.entity_id
_entity_poly.type
_entity_poly.pdbx_seq_one_letter_code
_entity_poly.pdbx_strand_id
1 'polypeptide(L)'
;VVQTGIGTYADGVRIMGWAILIALPLTIGLAMVAVPEPVNAGDQPHGGLSAYLALLKMPTVRKLLIADLLLGVAPGITGSLLFFFFGQIKGYDHSQAGLFMLFYFVAGLCGAPIWAWLATRIGKDKALAVASLIFAALYIAATLVPGGNFALTAGAMFIAGLPYAAGLFLLRAMMADAGDEVRLETGVDRTGLMFSILSATTKIGHVVALIPYLILQWVGFKAIPEAGGNSEFSLLTLQVLFILVPGLLLAAAAWVLKGYPLTPKRHDEIRLALEARDGART
;
A
#
# COMPACT_ATOMS: atom_id res chain seq x y z
N VAL A 1 -25.85 -0.86 -9.28
CA VAL A 1 -26.02 -0.24 -7.95
C VAL A 1 -26.64 -1.27 -7.03
N VAL A 2 -25.92 -1.77 -6.03
CA VAL A 2 -26.49 -2.72 -5.07
C VAL A 2 -27.48 -1.93 -4.20
N GLN A 3 -28.77 -2.04 -4.50
CA GLN A 3 -29.82 -1.65 -3.57
C GLN A 3 -29.81 -2.68 -2.44
N THR A 4 -29.05 -2.42 -1.39
CA THR A 4 -29.04 -3.24 -0.16
C THR A 4 -30.33 -3.14 0.64
N GLY A 5 -31.42 -2.58 0.09
CA GLY A 5 -32.64 -2.29 0.83
C GLY A 5 -32.47 -1.20 1.90
N ILE A 6 -31.28 -0.59 2.02
CA ILE A 6 -30.95 0.50 2.94
C ILE A 6 -30.81 1.79 2.12
N GLY A 7 -31.95 2.34 1.70
CA GLY A 7 -32.03 3.68 1.14
C GLY A 7 -31.40 3.90 -0.24
N THR A 8 -31.48 5.15 -0.68
CA THR A 8 -30.91 5.67 -1.92
C THR A 8 -29.39 5.85 -1.79
N TYR A 9 -28.69 6.08 -2.91
CA TYR A 9 -27.25 6.42 -2.89
C TYR A 9 -26.95 7.62 -1.95
N ALA A 10 -27.85 8.60 -1.91
CA ALA A 10 -27.75 9.74 -1.01
C ALA A 10 -27.83 9.35 0.47
N ASP A 11 -28.65 8.34 0.81
CA ASP A 11 -28.74 7.82 2.18
C ASP A 11 -27.46 7.09 2.58
N GLY A 12 -26.86 6.33 1.66
CA GLY A 12 -25.55 5.71 1.86
C GLY A 12 -24.47 6.74 2.18
N VAL A 13 -24.37 7.81 1.39
CA VAL A 13 -23.42 8.92 1.63
C VAL A 13 -23.70 9.61 2.97
N ARG A 14 -24.98 9.82 3.31
CA ARG A 14 -25.38 10.42 4.60
C ARG A 14 -24.99 9.55 5.79
N ILE A 15 -25.18 8.24 5.71
CA ILE A 15 -24.77 7.28 6.75
C ILE A 15 -23.26 7.30 6.92
N MET A 16 -22.49 7.32 5.82
CA MET A 16 -21.03 7.45 5.87
C MET A 16 -20.61 8.75 6.58
N GLY A 17 -21.29 9.87 6.29
CA GLY A 17 -21.04 11.16 6.95
C GLY A 17 -21.28 11.13 8.46
N TRP A 18 -22.42 10.59 8.91
CA TRP A 18 -22.72 10.44 10.34
C TRP A 18 -21.77 9.49 11.05
N ALA A 19 -21.40 8.38 10.40
CA ALA A 19 -20.45 7.42 10.95
C ALA A 19 -19.09 8.09 11.21
N ILE A 20 -18.59 8.90 10.28
CA ILE A 20 -17.34 9.65 10.45
C ILE A 20 -17.49 10.68 11.58
N LEU A 21 -18.58 11.44 11.60
CA LEU A 21 -18.80 12.52 12.57
C LEU A 21 -18.85 12.03 14.03
N ILE A 22 -19.28 10.78 14.25
CA ILE A 22 -19.33 10.15 15.58
C ILE A 22 -18.02 9.40 15.87
N ALA A 23 -17.54 8.59 14.94
CA ALA A 23 -16.37 7.72 15.17
C ALA A 23 -15.08 8.52 15.35
N LEU A 24 -14.92 9.63 14.64
CA LEU A 24 -13.70 10.43 14.67
C LEU A 24 -13.45 11.09 16.04
N PRO A 25 -14.38 11.84 16.66
CA PRO A 25 -14.18 12.36 18.00
C PRO A 25 -14.07 11.26 19.06
N LEU A 26 -14.81 10.15 18.91
CA LEU A 26 -14.74 9.02 19.83
C LEU A 26 -13.35 8.38 19.83
N THR A 27 -12.79 8.10 18.64
CA THR A 27 -11.47 7.48 18.49
C THR A 27 -10.34 8.41 18.92
N ILE A 28 -10.44 9.71 18.63
CA ILE A 28 -9.47 10.71 19.14
C ILE A 28 -9.56 10.81 20.67
N GLY A 29 -10.76 10.90 21.24
CA GLY A 29 -10.94 10.95 22.68
C GLY A 29 -10.38 9.71 23.37
N LEU A 30 -10.63 8.53 22.82
CA LEU A 30 -10.05 7.28 23.31
C LEU A 30 -8.51 7.30 23.20
N ALA A 31 -7.95 7.76 22.08
CA ALA A 31 -6.50 7.83 21.89
C ALA A 31 -5.82 8.76 22.91
N MET A 32 -6.41 9.93 23.19
CA MET A 32 -5.87 10.88 24.17
C MET A 32 -5.89 10.32 25.61
N VAL A 33 -6.87 9.48 25.95
CA VAL A 33 -6.99 8.90 27.30
C VAL A 33 -6.18 7.61 27.44
N ALA A 34 -6.11 6.78 26.39
CA ALA A 34 -5.54 5.44 26.46
C ALA A 34 -4.04 5.39 26.11
N VAL A 35 -3.48 6.40 25.44
CA VAL A 35 -2.08 6.42 25.00
C VAL A 35 -1.29 7.47 25.79
N PRO A 36 -0.45 7.06 26.77
CA PRO A 36 0.46 7.98 27.44
C PRO A 36 1.44 8.59 26.44
N GLU A 37 1.65 9.91 26.49
CA GLU A 37 2.69 10.56 25.69
C GLU A 37 4.08 10.08 26.16
N PRO A 38 4.91 9.48 25.29
CA PRO A 38 6.28 9.16 25.66
C PRO A 38 7.08 10.46 25.76
N VAL A 39 7.69 10.69 26.92
CA VAL A 39 8.61 11.82 27.11
C VAL A 39 9.91 11.51 26.38
N ASN A 40 10.03 11.99 25.15
CA ASN A 40 11.26 11.86 24.37
C ASN A 40 12.35 12.77 24.97
N ALA A 41 13.32 12.16 25.66
CA ALA A 41 14.50 12.83 26.17
C ALA A 41 15.48 13.15 25.00
N GLY A 42 15.17 14.19 24.23
CA GLY A 42 16.04 14.69 23.15
C GLY A 42 15.62 16.07 22.66
N ASP A 43 16.57 16.82 22.09
CA ASP A 43 16.30 18.11 21.46
C ASP A 43 15.23 17.97 20.37
N GLN A 44 14.35 18.96 20.25
CA GLN A 44 13.31 18.95 19.22
C GLN A 44 13.97 18.78 17.84
N PRO A 45 13.54 17.78 17.03
CA PRO A 45 14.09 17.60 15.70
C PRO A 45 13.83 18.85 14.88
N HIS A 46 14.90 19.53 14.46
CA HIS A 46 14.80 20.71 13.61
C HIS A 46 14.20 20.31 12.25
N GLY A 47 12.93 20.62 12.03
CA GLY A 47 12.12 20.20 10.88
C GLY A 47 12.37 20.97 9.58
N GLY A 48 13.63 21.11 9.16
CA GLY A 48 13.99 21.82 7.93
C GLY A 48 14.02 20.93 6.67
N LEU A 49 13.96 21.54 5.48
CA LEU A 49 14.15 20.84 4.19
C LEU A 49 15.47 20.06 4.15
N SER A 50 16.51 20.59 4.80
CA SER A 50 17.82 19.94 4.93
C SER A 50 17.76 18.62 5.71
N ALA A 51 16.89 18.52 6.72
CA ALA A 51 16.70 17.29 7.49
C ALA A 51 16.02 16.20 6.64
N TYR A 52 15.03 16.58 5.82
CA TYR A 52 14.44 15.66 4.85
C TYR A 52 15.45 15.19 3.80
N LEU A 53 16.26 16.09 3.24
CA LEU A 53 17.33 15.72 2.30
C LEU A 53 18.39 14.82 2.95
N ALA A 54 18.72 15.03 4.22
CA ALA A 54 19.65 14.17 4.96
C ALA A 54 19.10 12.76 5.12
N LEU A 55 17.81 12.60 5.46
CA LEU A 55 17.15 11.30 5.53
C LEU A 55 17.14 10.59 4.17
N LEU A 56 16.89 11.32 3.07
CA LEU A 56 16.92 10.77 1.71
C LEU A 56 18.31 10.26 1.26
N LYS A 57 19.39 10.74 1.89
CA LYS A 57 20.75 10.24 1.63
C LYS A 57 21.02 8.89 2.31
N MET A 58 20.27 8.54 3.34
CA MET A 58 20.45 7.27 4.05
C MET A 58 20.00 6.10 3.18
N PRO A 59 20.83 5.06 3.00
CA PRO A 59 20.51 3.95 2.10
C PRO A 59 19.28 3.17 2.58
N THR A 60 19.11 2.99 3.89
CA THR A 60 17.96 2.33 4.52
C THR A 60 16.66 3.04 4.16
N VAL A 61 16.58 4.34 4.45
CA VAL A 61 15.40 5.19 4.20
C VAL A 61 15.10 5.28 2.70
N ARG A 62 16.12 5.50 1.86
CA ARG A 62 15.92 5.61 0.40
C ARG A 62 15.33 4.33 -0.20
N LYS A 63 15.82 3.15 0.21
CA LYS A 63 15.26 1.87 -0.26
C LYS A 63 13.81 1.70 0.18
N LEU A 64 13.47 2.06 1.42
CA LEU A 64 12.10 2.01 1.92
C LEU A 64 11.16 2.92 1.14
N LEU A 65 11.57 4.17 0.86
CA LEU A 65 10.74 5.11 0.11
C LEU A 65 10.54 4.70 -1.34
N ILE A 66 11.57 4.14 -1.99
CA ILE A 66 11.42 3.61 -3.35
C ILE A 66 10.46 2.40 -3.34
N ALA A 67 10.61 1.49 -2.37
CA ALA A 67 9.71 0.36 -2.22
C ALA A 67 8.26 0.80 -1.92
N ASP A 68 8.06 1.79 -1.05
CA ASP A 68 6.76 2.39 -0.75
C ASP A 68 6.11 3.01 -1.99
N LEU A 69 6.89 3.75 -2.79
CA LEU A 69 6.40 4.33 -4.02
C LEU A 69 5.93 3.25 -5.00
N LEU A 70 6.75 2.22 -5.24
CA LEU A 70 6.40 1.13 -6.16
C LEU A 70 5.18 0.33 -5.67
N LEU A 71 5.14 0.02 -4.37
CA LEU A 71 4.03 -0.70 -3.73
C LEU A 71 2.77 0.15 -3.57
N GLY A 72 2.87 1.48 -3.62
CA GLY A 72 1.73 2.39 -3.66
C GLY A 72 1.17 2.57 -5.08
N VAL A 73 2.04 2.70 -6.08
CA VAL A 73 1.63 2.90 -7.48
C VAL A 73 0.89 1.66 -8.01
N ALA A 74 1.38 0.45 -7.78
CA ALA A 74 0.79 -0.76 -8.37
C ALA A 74 -0.69 -0.99 -7.96
N PRO A 75 -1.06 -0.98 -6.66
CA PRO A 75 -2.46 -1.06 -6.25
C PRO A 75 -3.25 0.19 -6.62
N GLY A 76 -2.62 1.37 -6.71
CA GLY A 76 -3.27 2.58 -7.20
C GLY A 76 -3.74 2.43 -8.65
N ILE A 77 -2.90 1.88 -9.53
CA ILE A 77 -3.23 1.60 -10.93
C ILE A 77 -4.34 0.55 -10.99
N THR A 78 -4.22 -0.49 -10.15
CA THR A 78 -5.24 -1.53 -10.04
C THR A 78 -6.58 -0.90 -9.67
N GLY A 79 -6.65 -0.10 -8.62
CA GLY A 79 -7.89 0.52 -8.16
C GLY A 79 -8.49 1.51 -9.15
N SER A 80 -7.65 2.26 -9.88
CA SER A 80 -8.10 3.26 -10.84
C SER A 80 -8.66 2.61 -12.12
N LEU A 81 -8.03 1.55 -12.62
CA LEU A 81 -8.41 0.91 -13.88
C LEU A 81 -9.34 -0.31 -13.71
N LEU A 82 -9.63 -0.74 -12.47
CA LEU A 82 -10.41 -1.95 -12.16
C LEU A 82 -11.73 -2.01 -12.93
N PHE A 83 -12.54 -0.95 -12.85
CA PHE A 83 -13.86 -0.94 -13.49
C PHE A 83 -13.78 -1.00 -15.02
N PHE A 84 -12.76 -0.38 -15.61
CA PHE A 84 -12.55 -0.43 -17.05
C PHE A 84 -12.11 -1.82 -17.50
N PHE A 85 -11.22 -2.46 -16.76
CA PHE A 85 -10.76 -3.82 -17.07
C PHE A 85 -11.90 -4.84 -16.93
N PHE A 86 -12.57 -4.89 -15.77
CA PHE A 86 -13.64 -5.86 -15.55
C PHE A 86 -14.87 -5.59 -16.41
N GLY A 87 -15.19 -4.32 -16.67
CA GLY A 87 -16.31 -3.94 -17.53
C GLY A 87 -16.05 -4.22 -19.00
N GLN A 88 -14.98 -3.66 -19.57
CA GLN A 88 -14.78 -3.67 -21.02
C GLN A 88 -14.04 -4.89 -21.54
N ILE A 89 -13.22 -5.56 -20.72
CA ILE A 89 -12.46 -6.76 -21.15
C ILE A 89 -13.12 -8.04 -20.65
N LYS A 90 -13.63 -8.05 -19.42
CA LYS A 90 -14.22 -9.26 -18.81
C LYS A 90 -15.75 -9.33 -18.88
N GLY A 91 -16.42 -8.24 -19.27
CA GLY A 91 -17.87 -8.19 -19.48
C GLY A 91 -18.70 -8.20 -18.19
N TYR A 92 -18.11 -7.81 -17.05
CA TYR A 92 -18.83 -7.74 -15.77
C TYR A 92 -19.48 -6.37 -15.57
N ASP A 93 -20.62 -6.36 -14.87
CA ASP A 93 -21.26 -5.11 -14.48
C ASP A 93 -20.46 -4.40 -13.37
N HIS A 94 -20.67 -3.09 -13.22
CA HIS A 94 -20.04 -2.26 -12.19
C HIS A 94 -20.30 -2.78 -10.76
N SER A 95 -21.48 -3.38 -10.53
CA SER A 95 -21.81 -4.00 -9.24
C SER A 95 -20.93 -5.21 -8.92
N GLN A 96 -20.69 -6.08 -9.90
CA GLN A 96 -19.83 -7.27 -9.76
C GLN A 96 -18.36 -6.87 -9.59
N ALA A 97 -17.89 -5.88 -10.35
CA ALA A 97 -16.55 -5.32 -10.19
C ALA A 97 -16.33 -4.74 -8.78
N GLY A 98 -17.33 -4.07 -8.22
CA GLY A 98 -17.29 -3.61 -6.82
C GLY A 98 -17.18 -4.76 -5.81
N LEU A 99 -17.89 -5.88 -6.04
CA LEU A 99 -17.77 -7.08 -5.20
C LEU A 99 -16.39 -7.73 -5.30
N PHE A 100 -15.77 -7.75 -6.49
CA PHE A 100 -14.39 -8.23 -6.64
C PHE A 100 -13.40 -7.38 -5.83
N MET A 101 -13.58 -6.07 -5.83
CA MET A 101 -12.77 -5.16 -5.03
C MET A 101 -12.98 -5.41 -3.52
N LEU A 102 -14.22 -5.68 -3.10
CA LEU A 102 -14.51 -6.08 -1.73
C LEU A 102 -13.79 -7.37 -1.34
N PHE A 103 -13.90 -8.43 -2.14
CA PHE A 103 -13.22 -9.70 -1.87
C PHE A 103 -11.70 -9.54 -1.82
N TYR A 104 -11.14 -8.72 -2.69
CA TYR A 104 -9.72 -8.37 -2.69
C TYR A 104 -9.29 -7.72 -1.36
N PHE A 105 -10.04 -6.73 -0.85
CA PHE A 105 -9.71 -6.07 0.41
C PHE A 105 -9.93 -6.98 1.64
N VAL A 106 -11.00 -7.77 1.65
CA VAL A 106 -11.26 -8.77 2.71
C VAL A 106 -10.13 -9.80 2.74
N ALA A 107 -9.66 -10.26 1.59
CA ALA A 107 -8.52 -11.16 1.54
C ALA A 107 -7.25 -10.51 2.09
N GLY A 108 -7.01 -9.23 1.81
CA GLY A 108 -5.89 -8.49 2.42
C GLY A 108 -5.94 -8.53 3.94
N LEU A 109 -7.13 -8.34 4.53
CA LEU A 109 -7.32 -8.45 5.98
C LEU A 109 -7.03 -9.87 6.49
N CYS A 110 -7.55 -10.90 5.81
CA CYS A 110 -7.28 -12.30 6.15
C CYS A 110 -5.81 -12.70 5.96
N GLY A 111 -5.11 -12.06 5.01
CA GLY A 111 -3.71 -12.31 4.72
C GLY A 111 -2.75 -11.63 5.70
N ALA A 112 -3.15 -10.55 6.36
CA ALA A 112 -2.28 -9.78 7.25
C ALA A 112 -1.60 -10.64 8.34
N PRO A 113 -2.29 -11.55 9.06
CA PRO A 113 -1.65 -12.43 10.05
C PRO A 113 -0.62 -13.38 9.44
N ILE A 114 -0.85 -13.85 8.22
CA ILE A 114 0.06 -14.77 7.51
C ILE A 114 1.40 -14.07 7.25
N TRP A 115 1.35 -12.83 6.76
CA TRP A 115 2.55 -12.04 6.49
C TRP A 115 3.24 -11.55 7.75
N ALA A 116 2.47 -11.24 8.80
CA ALA A 116 3.03 -10.88 10.10
C ALA A 116 3.82 -12.06 10.69
N TRP A 117 3.23 -13.26 10.67
CA TRP A 117 3.90 -14.49 11.07
C TRP A 117 5.16 -14.75 10.22
N LEU A 118 5.07 -14.61 8.90
CA LEU A 118 6.22 -14.80 8.02
C LEU A 118 7.36 -13.81 8.34
N ALA A 119 7.02 -12.55 8.58
CA ALA A 119 8.00 -11.51 8.95
C ALA A 119 8.75 -11.82 10.24
N THR A 120 8.10 -12.43 11.23
CA THR A 120 8.79 -12.90 12.45
C THR A 120 9.75 -14.06 12.21
N ARG A 121 9.52 -14.87 11.17
CA ARG A 121 10.33 -16.07 10.87
C ARG A 121 11.55 -15.77 10.02
N ILE A 122 11.40 -14.97 8.96
CA ILE A 122 12.46 -14.74 7.96
C ILE A 122 13.02 -13.32 7.95
N GLY A 123 12.43 -12.41 8.73
CA GLY A 123 12.74 -10.98 8.73
C GLY A 123 11.75 -10.18 7.88
N LYS A 124 11.51 -8.92 8.26
CA LYS A 124 10.52 -8.02 7.63
C LYS A 124 10.87 -7.70 6.18
N ASP A 125 12.15 -7.50 5.88
CA ASP A 125 12.67 -7.20 4.54
C ASP A 125 12.44 -8.35 3.56
N LYS A 126 12.81 -9.58 3.96
CA LYS A 126 12.63 -10.78 3.14
C LYS A 126 11.16 -11.13 3.01
N ALA A 127 10.39 -11.02 4.09
CA ALA A 127 8.95 -11.24 4.05
C ALA A 127 8.26 -10.27 3.09
N LEU A 128 8.63 -8.99 3.11
CA LEU A 128 8.06 -8.01 2.18
C LEU A 128 8.47 -8.29 0.73
N ALA A 129 9.72 -8.68 0.47
CA ALA A 129 10.17 -9.04 -0.88
C ALA A 129 9.43 -10.29 -1.41
N VAL A 130 9.29 -11.33 -0.60
CA VAL A 130 8.54 -12.55 -0.92
C VAL A 130 7.07 -12.23 -1.13
N ALA A 131 6.46 -11.42 -0.25
CA ALA A 131 5.08 -10.99 -0.40
C ALA A 131 4.87 -10.24 -1.71
N SER A 132 5.79 -9.34 -2.08
CA SER A 132 5.70 -8.56 -3.32
C SER A 132 5.81 -9.44 -4.57
N LEU A 133 6.65 -10.46 -4.57
CA LEU A 133 6.75 -11.43 -5.68
C LEU A 133 5.50 -12.31 -5.79
N ILE A 134 5.01 -12.83 -4.66
CA ILE A 134 3.77 -13.60 -4.61
C ILE A 134 2.60 -12.73 -5.07
N PHE A 135 2.58 -11.46 -4.66
CA PHE A 135 1.58 -10.50 -5.13
C PHE A 135 1.64 -10.32 -6.64
N ALA A 136 2.81 -10.07 -7.21
CA ALA A 136 2.97 -9.94 -8.66
C ALA A 136 2.45 -11.19 -9.40
N ALA A 137 2.81 -12.38 -8.93
CA ALA A 137 2.41 -13.65 -9.54
C ALA A 137 0.91 -13.90 -9.43
N LEU A 138 0.33 -13.76 -8.23
CA LEU A 138 -1.09 -13.98 -8.00
C LEU A 138 -1.95 -12.93 -8.71
N TYR A 139 -1.49 -11.69 -8.76
CA TYR A 139 -2.17 -10.61 -9.48
C TYR A 139 -2.22 -10.88 -10.99
N ILE A 140 -1.08 -11.20 -11.60
CA ILE A 140 -1.05 -11.56 -13.03
C ILE A 140 -1.90 -12.81 -13.29
N ALA A 141 -1.77 -13.85 -12.47
CA ALA A 141 -2.56 -15.07 -12.62
C ALA A 141 -4.07 -14.80 -12.52
N ALA A 142 -4.49 -13.98 -11.55
CA ALA A 142 -5.90 -13.69 -11.34
C ALA A 142 -6.52 -12.83 -12.45
N THR A 143 -5.73 -11.94 -13.06
CA THR A 143 -6.19 -11.13 -14.20
C THR A 143 -6.24 -11.90 -15.52
N LEU A 144 -5.47 -12.99 -15.65
CA LEU A 144 -5.52 -13.91 -16.79
C LEU A 144 -6.74 -14.85 -16.78
N VAL A 145 -7.42 -15.03 -15.64
CA VAL A 145 -8.63 -15.86 -15.54
C VAL A 145 -9.70 -15.38 -16.54
N PRO A 146 -10.25 -16.24 -17.41
CA PRO A 146 -11.28 -15.85 -18.37
C PRO A 146 -12.49 -15.21 -17.70
N GLY A 147 -13.10 -14.22 -18.36
CA GLY A 147 -14.37 -13.64 -17.90
C GLY A 147 -15.53 -14.63 -18.05
N GLY A 148 -16.64 -14.37 -17.37
CA GLY A 148 -17.89 -15.11 -17.52
C GLY A 148 -18.24 -16.05 -16.37
N ASN A 149 -17.30 -16.37 -15.47
CA ASN A 149 -17.58 -17.11 -14.24
C ASN A 149 -17.28 -16.24 -13.01
N PHE A 150 -18.35 -15.68 -12.42
CA PHE A 150 -18.25 -14.81 -11.25
C PHE A 150 -17.54 -15.48 -10.07
N ALA A 151 -17.85 -16.74 -9.76
CA ALA A 151 -17.25 -17.43 -8.60
C ALA A 151 -15.75 -17.66 -8.79
N LEU A 152 -15.34 -18.03 -10.02
CA LEU A 152 -13.93 -18.22 -10.37
C LEU A 152 -13.16 -16.89 -10.27
N THR A 153 -13.70 -15.80 -10.84
CA THR A 153 -13.09 -14.47 -10.76
C THR A 153 -13.05 -13.94 -9.33
N ALA A 154 -14.12 -14.14 -8.54
CA ALA A 154 -14.17 -13.76 -7.14
C ALA A 154 -13.10 -14.50 -6.31
N GLY A 155 -12.96 -15.81 -6.49
CA GLY A 155 -11.91 -16.61 -5.84
C GLY A 155 -10.51 -16.16 -6.24
N ALA A 156 -10.30 -15.86 -7.54
CA ALA A 156 -9.03 -15.35 -8.03
C ALA A 156 -8.67 -13.97 -7.44
N MET A 157 -9.64 -13.07 -7.35
CA MET A 157 -9.47 -11.74 -6.74
C MET A 157 -9.23 -11.81 -5.23
N PHE A 158 -9.90 -12.75 -4.55
CA PHE A 158 -9.62 -13.04 -3.14
C PHE A 158 -8.17 -13.50 -2.98
N ILE A 159 -7.71 -14.49 -3.74
CA ILE A 159 -6.33 -14.99 -3.66
C ILE A 159 -5.31 -13.88 -3.98
N ALA A 160 -5.57 -13.07 -5.02
CA ALA A 160 -4.72 -11.95 -5.39
C ALA A 160 -4.64 -10.85 -4.32
N GLY A 161 -5.67 -10.72 -3.47
CA GLY A 161 -5.70 -9.74 -2.37
C GLY A 161 -4.94 -10.16 -1.12
N LEU A 162 -4.65 -11.45 -0.92
CA LEU A 162 -3.94 -11.93 0.29
C LEU A 162 -2.62 -11.19 0.57
N PRO A 163 -1.76 -10.87 -0.42
CA PRO A 163 -0.49 -10.18 -0.19
C PRO A 163 -0.63 -8.67 0.02
N TYR A 164 -1.81 -8.09 -0.24
CA TYR A 164 -2.01 -6.65 -0.25
C TYR A 164 -1.63 -5.97 1.08
N ALA A 165 -2.02 -6.58 2.21
CA ALA A 165 -1.75 -6.01 3.52
C ALA A 165 -0.26 -6.00 3.89
N ALA A 166 0.54 -6.92 3.34
CA ALA A 166 1.95 -7.06 3.68
C ALA A 166 2.73 -5.76 3.50
N GLY A 167 2.57 -5.10 2.34
CA GLY A 167 3.22 -3.82 2.05
C GLY A 167 2.82 -2.72 3.03
N LEU A 168 1.53 -2.63 3.37
CA LEU A 168 1.00 -1.57 4.22
C LEU A 168 1.62 -1.58 5.61
N PHE A 169 1.69 -2.73 6.29
CA PHE A 169 2.20 -2.77 7.67
C PHE A 169 3.70 -3.05 7.75
N LEU A 170 4.28 -3.87 6.85
CA LEU A 170 5.72 -4.19 6.92
C LEU A 170 6.58 -2.97 6.59
N LEU A 171 6.21 -2.15 5.61
CA LEU A 171 6.95 -0.92 5.32
C LEU A 171 6.97 0.02 6.54
N ARG A 172 5.84 0.18 7.22
CA ARG A 172 5.74 1.00 8.44
C ARG A 172 6.58 0.42 9.57
N ALA A 173 6.54 -0.89 9.76
CA ALA A 173 7.36 -1.58 10.75
C ALA A 173 8.87 -1.44 10.44
N MET A 174 9.28 -1.55 9.17
CA MET A 174 10.68 -1.36 8.77
C MET A 174 11.11 0.11 8.86
N MET A 175 10.19 1.06 8.66
CA MET A 175 10.46 2.49 8.85
C MET A 175 10.67 2.85 10.32
N ALA A 176 9.93 2.21 11.23
CA ALA A 176 10.18 2.32 12.67
C ALA A 176 11.57 1.79 13.03
N ASP A 177 11.93 0.60 12.55
CA ASP A 177 13.26 0.01 12.76
C ASP A 177 14.40 0.91 12.21
N ALA A 178 14.17 1.56 11.07
CA ALA A 178 15.10 2.55 10.51
C ALA A 178 15.15 3.84 11.33
N GLY A 179 14.05 4.21 12.00
CA GLY A 179 14.01 5.32 12.95
C GLY A 179 14.92 5.08 14.15
N ASP A 180 14.94 3.85 14.67
CA ASP A 180 15.84 3.44 15.74
C ASP A 180 17.32 3.51 15.31
N GLU A 181 17.63 3.09 14.07
CA GLU A 181 18.98 3.27 13.48
C GLU A 181 19.39 4.76 13.46
N VAL A 182 18.51 5.63 12.96
CA VAL A 182 18.76 7.08 12.87
C VAL A 182 18.91 7.70 14.26
N ARG A 183 18.11 7.27 15.24
CA ARG A 183 18.17 7.74 16.63
C ARG A 183 19.47 7.34 17.31
N LEU A 184 19.98 6.14 17.00
CA LEU A 184 21.28 5.68 17.49
C LEU A 184 22.42 6.52 16.91
N GLU A 185 22.42 6.75 15.59
CA GLU A 185 23.49 7.49 14.89
C GLU A 185 23.49 8.99 15.20
N THR A 186 22.32 9.62 15.24
CA THR A 186 22.20 11.09 15.35
C THR A 186 21.92 11.58 16.76
N GLY A 187 21.53 10.68 17.67
CA GLY A 187 21.09 11.04 19.02
C GLY A 187 19.68 11.64 19.10
N VAL A 188 19.08 12.01 17.97
CA VAL A 188 17.79 12.70 17.88
C VAL A 188 16.72 11.77 17.32
N ASP A 189 15.54 11.78 17.93
CA ASP A 189 14.40 11.05 17.38
C ASP A 189 13.85 11.79 16.14
N ARG A 190 13.96 11.15 14.97
CA ARG A 190 13.45 11.66 13.69
C ARG A 190 12.29 10.82 13.15
N THR A 191 11.71 9.96 13.98
CA THR A 191 10.66 9.00 13.60
C THR A 191 9.44 9.72 13.01
N GLY A 192 9.01 10.83 13.61
CA GLY A 192 7.92 11.65 13.06
C GLY A 192 8.21 12.19 11.66
N LEU A 193 9.43 12.66 11.41
CA LEU A 193 9.87 13.16 10.09
C LEU A 193 9.88 12.03 9.05
N MET A 194 10.31 10.84 9.48
CA MET A 194 10.34 9.63 8.67
C MET A 194 8.93 9.16 8.28
N PHE A 195 7.99 9.08 9.22
CA PHE A 195 6.61 8.73 8.89
C PHE A 195 5.89 9.80 8.05
N SER A 196 6.27 11.08 8.21
CA SER A 196 5.78 12.18 7.36
C SER A 196 6.22 11.98 5.90
N ILE A 197 7.51 11.75 5.64
CA ILE A 197 8.01 11.54 4.27
C ILE A 197 7.46 10.24 3.68
N LEU A 198 7.34 9.16 4.46
CA LEU A 198 6.72 7.92 4.01
C LEU A 198 5.27 8.17 3.55
N SER A 199 4.47 8.87 4.36
CA SER A 199 3.09 9.21 4.03
C SER A 199 2.99 10.10 2.78
N ALA A 200 3.91 11.04 2.61
CA ALA A 200 3.99 11.87 1.41
C ALA A 200 4.32 11.03 0.17
N THR A 201 5.29 10.12 0.28
CA THR A 201 5.68 9.19 -0.80
C THR A 201 4.52 8.29 -1.20
N THR A 202 3.76 7.75 -0.25
CA THR A 202 2.56 6.95 -0.53
C THR A 202 1.55 7.76 -1.35
N LYS A 203 1.27 9.02 -0.96
CA LYS A 203 0.35 9.90 -1.69
C LYS A 203 0.85 10.20 -3.11
N ILE A 204 2.14 10.47 -3.27
CA ILE A 204 2.75 10.66 -4.59
C ILE A 204 2.55 9.42 -5.44
N GLY A 205 2.72 8.22 -4.87
CA GLY A 205 2.46 6.96 -5.58
C GLY A 205 1.03 6.86 -6.11
N HIS A 206 0.04 7.27 -5.33
CA HIS A 206 -1.37 7.29 -5.77
C HIS A 206 -1.63 8.33 -6.88
N VAL A 207 -0.94 9.47 -6.87
CA VAL A 207 -1.03 10.46 -7.95
C VAL A 207 -0.39 9.93 -9.23
N VAL A 208 0.79 9.32 -9.12
CA VAL A 208 1.50 8.67 -10.24
C VAL A 208 0.68 7.52 -10.82
N ALA A 209 -0.11 6.83 -10.00
CA ALA A 209 -1.04 5.79 -10.44
C ALA A 209 -2.20 6.29 -11.33
N LEU A 210 -2.36 7.60 -11.52
CA LEU A 210 -3.32 8.19 -12.46
C LEU A 210 -2.72 8.40 -13.87
N ILE A 211 -1.40 8.29 -14.04
CA ILE A 211 -0.73 8.40 -15.35
C ILE A 211 -1.33 7.45 -16.40
N PRO A 212 -1.70 6.18 -16.07
CA PRO A 212 -2.36 5.31 -17.03
C PRO A 212 -3.63 5.89 -17.66
N TYR A 213 -4.39 6.75 -16.98
CA TYR A 213 -5.53 7.43 -17.60
C TYR A 213 -5.10 8.39 -18.71
N LEU A 214 -4.00 9.12 -18.52
CA LEU A 214 -3.45 10.01 -19.56
C LEU A 214 -3.00 9.21 -20.78
N ILE A 215 -2.36 8.05 -20.55
CA ILE A 215 -1.95 7.13 -21.62
C ILE A 215 -3.18 6.59 -22.36
N LEU A 216 -4.21 6.17 -21.62
CA LEU A 216 -5.48 5.68 -22.18
C LEU A 216 -6.18 6.75 -23.02
N GLN A 217 -6.22 7.99 -22.54
CA GLN A 217 -6.76 9.13 -23.28
C GLN A 217 -5.99 9.37 -24.59
N TRP A 218 -4.67 9.27 -24.55
CA TRP A 218 -3.81 9.41 -25.73
C TRP A 218 -4.05 8.33 -26.79
N VAL A 219 -4.28 7.09 -26.37
CA VAL A 219 -4.61 5.98 -27.30
C VAL A 219 -6.10 5.92 -27.66
N GLY A 220 -6.87 6.97 -27.35
CA GLY A 220 -8.27 7.11 -27.73
C GLY A 220 -9.24 6.19 -26.98
N PHE A 221 -8.86 5.68 -25.81
CA PHE A 221 -9.75 4.87 -24.98
C PHE A 221 -10.93 5.70 -24.47
N LYS A 222 -12.15 5.26 -24.79
CA LYS A 222 -13.41 5.82 -24.29
C LYS A 222 -13.92 5.00 -23.11
N ALA A 223 -14.07 5.63 -21.95
CA ALA A 223 -14.63 4.99 -20.75
C ALA A 223 -16.08 4.52 -20.97
N ILE A 224 -16.84 5.30 -21.76
CA ILE A 224 -18.18 4.95 -22.26
C ILE A 224 -18.08 4.92 -23.78
N PRO A 225 -17.84 3.75 -24.39
CA PRO A 225 -17.69 3.65 -25.83
C PRO A 225 -19.01 3.92 -26.55
N GLU A 226 -18.92 4.55 -27.72
CA GLU A 226 -20.04 4.75 -28.65
C GLU A 226 -20.34 3.43 -29.41
N ALA A 227 -21.38 3.45 -30.26
CA ALA A 227 -21.72 2.31 -31.12
C ALA A 227 -20.52 1.94 -32.01
N GLY A 228 -19.84 0.84 -31.68
CA GLY A 228 -18.58 0.43 -32.30
C GLY A 228 -17.49 -0.01 -31.31
N GLY A 229 -17.62 0.33 -30.02
CA GLY A 229 -16.67 -0.11 -28.99
C GLY A 229 -15.35 0.67 -28.98
N ASN A 230 -14.40 0.23 -28.16
CA ASN A 230 -13.02 0.72 -28.18
C ASN A 230 -12.20 -0.04 -29.23
N SER A 231 -11.17 0.61 -29.79
CA SER A 231 -10.25 -0.06 -30.71
C SER A 231 -9.50 -1.20 -30.01
N GLU A 232 -9.12 -2.23 -30.76
CA GLU A 232 -8.32 -3.35 -30.23
C GLU A 232 -7.03 -2.86 -29.57
N PHE A 233 -6.39 -1.83 -30.15
CA PHE A 233 -5.18 -1.23 -29.60
C PHE A 233 -5.42 -0.54 -28.24
N SER A 234 -6.53 0.19 -28.10
CA SER A 234 -6.90 0.84 -26.82
C SER A 234 -7.20 -0.21 -25.74
N LEU A 235 -7.86 -1.32 -26.10
CA LEU A 235 -8.13 -2.44 -25.18
C LEU A 235 -6.86 -3.20 -24.79
N LEU A 236 -5.95 -3.44 -25.74
CA LEU A 236 -4.65 -4.04 -25.46
C LEU A 236 -3.83 -3.15 -24.52
N THR A 237 -3.84 -1.83 -24.75
CA THR A 237 -3.17 -0.85 -23.88
C THR A 237 -3.74 -0.91 -22.46
N LEU A 238 -5.07 -0.98 -22.32
CA LEU A 238 -5.72 -1.18 -21.03
C LEU A 238 -5.26 -2.49 -20.35
N GLN A 239 -5.19 -3.60 -21.08
CA GLN A 239 -4.70 -4.88 -20.53
C GLN A 239 -3.25 -4.77 -20.05
N VAL A 240 -2.37 -4.17 -20.84
CA VAL A 240 -0.95 -4.01 -20.49
C VAL A 240 -0.79 -3.11 -19.26
N LEU A 241 -1.49 -1.97 -19.23
CA LEU A 241 -1.46 -1.03 -18.11
C LEU A 241 -2.06 -1.62 -16.84
N PHE A 242 -3.07 -2.49 -16.96
CA PHE A 242 -3.72 -3.11 -15.81
C PHE A 242 -2.97 -4.34 -15.29
N ILE A 243 -2.40 -5.17 -16.16
CA ILE A 243 -1.80 -6.47 -15.79
C ILE A 243 -0.29 -6.32 -15.64
N LEU A 244 0.39 -5.95 -16.72
CA LEU A 244 1.84 -6.02 -16.81
C LEU A 244 2.51 -4.96 -15.97
N VAL A 245 2.02 -3.71 -16.01
CA VAL A 245 2.65 -2.59 -15.29
C VAL A 245 2.62 -2.81 -13.77
N PRO A 246 1.48 -3.10 -13.11
CA PRO A 246 1.48 -3.38 -11.67
C PRO A 246 2.32 -4.60 -11.32
N GLY A 247 2.28 -5.67 -12.12
CA GLY A 247 3.10 -6.86 -11.90
C GLY A 247 4.60 -6.56 -11.91
N LEU A 248 5.07 -5.76 -12.88
CA LEU A 248 6.47 -5.33 -12.96
C LEU A 248 6.86 -4.40 -11.81
N LEU A 249 5.99 -3.49 -11.40
CA LEU A 249 6.24 -2.59 -10.26
C LEU A 249 6.36 -3.36 -8.94
N LEU A 250 5.50 -4.37 -8.72
CA LEU A 250 5.56 -5.27 -7.57
C LEU A 250 6.85 -6.09 -7.57
N ALA A 251 7.25 -6.63 -8.73
CA ALA A 251 8.53 -7.34 -8.86
C ALA A 251 9.74 -6.41 -8.65
N ALA A 252 9.67 -5.18 -9.14
CA ALA A 252 10.69 -4.16 -8.92
C ALA A 252 10.81 -3.77 -7.44
N ALA A 253 9.70 -3.70 -6.71
CA ALA A 253 9.72 -3.46 -5.26
C ALA A 253 10.49 -4.57 -4.53
N ALA A 254 10.24 -5.84 -4.88
CA ALA A 254 11.00 -6.97 -4.33
C ALA A 254 12.51 -6.87 -4.65
N TRP A 255 12.86 -6.41 -5.86
CA TRP A 255 14.25 -6.21 -6.25
C TRP A 255 14.94 -5.09 -5.47
N VAL A 256 14.25 -3.97 -5.23
CA VAL A 256 14.77 -2.83 -4.45
C VAL A 256 15.07 -3.24 -3.00
N LEU A 257 14.24 -4.11 -2.44
CA LEU A 257 14.41 -4.67 -1.09
C LEU A 257 15.58 -5.67 -1.01
N LYS A 258 16.13 -6.13 -2.14
CA LYS A 258 17.30 -7.00 -2.14
C LYS A 258 18.51 -6.29 -1.52
N GLY A 259 19.18 -6.98 -0.61
CA GLY A 259 20.32 -6.42 0.13
C GLY A 259 19.93 -5.23 1.00
N TYR A 260 18.74 -5.27 1.60
CA TYR A 260 18.35 -4.29 2.61
C TYR A 260 19.36 -4.31 3.77
N PRO A 261 19.91 -3.15 4.19
CA PRO A 261 21.03 -3.09 5.13
C PRO A 261 20.63 -3.50 6.56
N LEU A 262 19.38 -3.25 6.94
CA LEU A 262 18.89 -3.47 8.30
C LEU A 262 18.34 -4.89 8.46
N THR A 263 19.24 -5.83 8.77
CA THR A 263 18.86 -7.22 9.07
C THR A 263 18.30 -7.36 10.50
N PRO A 264 17.54 -8.43 10.81
CA PRO A 264 17.05 -8.66 12.18
C PRO A 264 18.16 -8.61 13.24
N LYS A 265 19.33 -9.20 12.95
CA LYS A 265 20.50 -9.15 13.84
C LYS A 265 20.98 -7.72 14.09
N ARG A 266 21.07 -6.92 13.02
CA ARG A 266 21.49 -5.53 13.11
C ARG A 266 20.49 -4.69 13.90
N HIS A 267 19.21 -4.96 13.72
CA HIS A 267 18.15 -4.31 14.50
C HIS A 267 18.25 -4.67 16.00
N ASP A 268 18.51 -5.94 16.33
CA ASP A 268 18.71 -6.36 17.73
C ASP A 268 19.94 -5.68 18.36
N GLU A 269 21.04 -5.54 17.61
CA GLU A 269 22.23 -4.78 18.05
C GLU A 269 21.88 -3.30 18.33
N ILE A 270 21.12 -2.66 17.45
CA ILE A 270 20.70 -1.26 17.60
C ILE A 270 19.82 -1.11 18.84
N ARG A 271 18.87 -2.02 19.05
CA ARG A 271 17.99 -2.01 20.21
C ARG A 271 18.77 -2.13 21.51
N LEU A 272 19.71 -3.09 21.60
CA LEU A 272 20.56 -3.25 22.78
C LEU A 272 21.44 -2.01 23.04
N ALA A 273 21.95 -1.37 21.99
CA ALA A 273 22.73 -0.14 22.12
C ALA A 273 21.88 1.06 22.60
N LEU A 274 20.63 1.15 22.15
CA LEU A 274 19.69 2.17 22.64
C LEU A 274 19.29 1.91 24.09
N GLU A 275 18.98 0.67 24.47
CA GLU A 275 18.66 0.29 25.85
C GLU A 275 19.83 0.62 26.80
N ALA A 276 21.07 0.34 26.39
CA ALA A 276 22.25 0.72 27.17
C ALA A 276 22.42 2.25 27.30
N ARG A 277 22.10 3.01 26.24
CA ARG A 277 22.21 4.48 26.24
C ARG A 277 21.13 5.14 27.09
N ASP A 278 19.90 4.64 27.01
CA ASP A 278 18.76 5.17 27.75
C ASP A 278 18.86 4.76 29.24
N GLY A 279 19.34 3.54 29.55
CA GLY A 279 19.62 3.11 30.92
C GLY A 279 20.83 3.79 31.57
N ALA A 280 21.77 4.34 30.79
CA ALA A 280 22.86 5.17 31.30
C ALA A 280 22.43 6.64 31.56
N ARG A 281 21.24 7.05 31.13
CA ARG A 281 20.68 8.40 31.33
C ARG A 281 19.70 8.48 32.50
N THR A 282 19.22 7.33 33.01
CA THR A 282 18.44 7.20 34.26
C THR A 282 19.34 7.03 35.47
#